data_AF-W5SLR2-F1
#
_entry.id   AF-W5SLR2-F1
#
_cell.length_a   1.000
_cell.length_b   1.000
_cell.length_c   1.000
_cell.angle_alpha   90.00
_cell.angle_beta   90.00
_cell.angle_gamma   90.00
#
_symmetry.space_group_name_H-M   'P 1'
#
loop_
_entity.id
_entity.type
_entity.pdbx_description
1 polymer ?
#
loop_
_entity_poly.entity_id
_entity_poly.type
_entity_poly.pdbx_seq_one_letter_code
_entity_poly.pdbx_strand_id
1 'polypeptide(L)'
;MEYMQMEPVITRQMVFNELVKAGINREIADDLSYRYYKNELTTKDLQYLESNFNFKLEILERGLRSDIEKVKDALDNKIDTVENNLNNKIDTKFNELDNKIDIVRKDIELNKMELDTKIDKFASEVKGTLKLHAWMFGTIITLTIGILLTLLFK
;
A
#
# COMPACT_ATOMS: atom_id res chain seq x y z
N MET A 1 -18.53 45.59 3.26
CA MET A 1 -19.76 45.91 2.52
C MET A 1 -19.31 46.59 1.24
N GLU A 2 -19.43 45.88 0.12
CA GLU A 2 -19.00 46.37 -1.18
C GLU A 2 -20.12 47.26 -1.73
N TYR A 3 -19.80 48.53 -2.01
CA TYR A 3 -20.77 49.49 -2.53
C TYR A 3 -21.05 49.15 -4.00
N MET A 4 -22.21 48.59 -4.29
CA MET A 4 -22.74 48.55 -5.65
C MET A 4 -22.89 49.99 -6.14
N GLN A 5 -22.02 50.44 -7.04
CA GLN A 5 -22.26 51.63 -7.83
C GLN A 5 -23.51 51.37 -8.67
N MET A 6 -24.59 52.13 -8.42
CA MET A 6 -25.76 52.07 -9.30
C MET A 6 -25.37 52.66 -10.64
N GLU A 7 -25.35 51.83 -11.68
CA GLU A 7 -25.18 52.31 -13.05
C GLU A 7 -26.31 53.28 -13.41
N PRO A 8 -26.01 54.39 -14.11
CA PRO A 8 -27.02 55.37 -14.49
C PRO A 8 -28.08 54.72 -15.40
N VAL A 9 -29.33 54.73 -14.96
CA VAL A 9 -30.46 54.14 -15.72
C VAL A 9 -30.79 55.03 -16.92
N ILE A 10 -30.43 54.57 -18.12
CA ILE A 10 -30.73 55.26 -19.37
C ILE A 10 -32.20 55.08 -19.72
N THR A 11 -32.99 56.17 -19.69
CA THR A 11 -34.41 56.15 -20.02
C THR A 11 -34.67 56.24 -21.53
N ARG A 12 -35.84 55.77 -21.99
CA ARG A 12 -36.29 55.94 -23.39
C ARG A 12 -36.16 57.38 -23.86
N GLN A 13 -36.59 58.33 -23.02
CA GLN A 13 -36.61 59.75 -23.37
C GLN A 13 -35.21 60.32 -23.53
N MET A 14 -34.24 59.86 -22.72
CA MET A 14 -32.84 60.25 -22.86
C MET A 14 -32.28 59.77 -24.21
N VAL A 15 -32.53 58.51 -24.56
CA VAL A 15 -32.10 57.95 -25.86
C VAL A 15 -32.77 58.67 -27.02
N PHE A 16 -34.08 58.89 -26.94
CA PHE A 16 -34.83 59.65 -27.94
C PHE A 16 -34.24 61.05 -28.17
N ASN A 17 -33.98 61.80 -27.09
CA ASN A 17 -33.45 63.15 -27.18
C ASN A 17 -32.06 63.18 -27.82
N GLU A 18 -31.18 62.23 -27.48
CA GLU A 18 -29.84 62.14 -28.07
C GLU A 18 -29.87 61.72 -29.55
N LEU A 19 -30.75 60.79 -29.94
CA LEU A 19 -30.94 60.40 -31.35
C LEU A 19 -31.42 61.58 -32.19
N VAL A 20 -32.37 62.37 -31.69
CA VAL A 20 -32.86 63.59 -32.36
C VAL A 20 -31.76 64.65 -32.46
N LYS A 21 -30.96 64.86 -31.40
CA LYS A 21 -29.80 65.78 -31.44
C LYS A 21 -28.74 65.35 -32.47
N ALA A 22 -28.56 64.06 -32.69
CA ALA A 22 -27.67 63.51 -33.71
C ALA A 22 -28.20 63.67 -35.16
N GLY A 23 -29.37 64.30 -35.34
CA GLY A 23 -29.96 64.56 -36.65
C GLY A 23 -30.83 63.43 -37.20
N ILE A 24 -31.16 62.40 -36.40
CA ILE A 24 -32.07 61.33 -36.81
C ILE A 24 -33.52 61.84 -36.83
N ASN A 25 -34.29 61.44 -37.84
CA ASN A 25 -35.71 61.77 -37.95
C ASN A 25 -36.48 61.34 -36.68
N ARG A 26 -37.40 62.20 -36.20
CA ARG A 26 -38.15 61.96 -34.96
C ARG A 26 -38.90 60.63 -34.92
N GLU A 27 -39.52 60.19 -36.01
CA GLU A 27 -40.25 58.91 -36.06
C GLU A 27 -39.28 57.72 -35.93
N ILE A 28 -38.13 57.82 -36.60
CA ILE A 28 -37.06 56.82 -36.52
C ILE A 28 -36.43 56.80 -35.12
N ALA A 29 -36.20 57.98 -34.52
CA ALA A 29 -35.69 58.10 -33.15
C ALA A 29 -36.68 57.55 -32.11
N ASP A 30 -37.98 57.72 -32.32
CA ASP A 30 -39.03 57.18 -31.45
C ASP A 30 -39.07 55.65 -31.48
N ASP A 31 -39.00 55.06 -32.68
CA ASP A 31 -38.91 53.60 -32.88
C ASP A 31 -37.60 53.03 -32.30
N LEU A 32 -36.45 53.62 -32.60
CA LEU A 32 -35.16 53.15 -32.09
C LEU A 32 -35.05 53.29 -30.56
N SER A 33 -35.48 54.42 -29.99
CA SER A 33 -35.51 54.59 -28.54
C SER A 33 -36.49 53.64 -27.86
N TYR A 34 -37.62 53.32 -28.51
CA TYR A 34 -38.56 52.30 -28.03
C TYR A 34 -37.93 50.91 -28.03
N ARG A 35 -37.29 50.50 -29.13
CA ARG A 35 -36.58 49.21 -29.24
C ARG A 35 -35.43 49.09 -28.25
N TYR A 36 -34.65 50.16 -28.07
CA TYR A 36 -33.60 50.25 -27.07
C TYR A 36 -34.16 50.15 -25.64
N TYR A 37 -35.22 50.90 -25.34
CA TYR A 37 -35.82 50.89 -24.01
C TYR A 37 -36.52 49.57 -23.69
N LYS A 38 -37.11 48.93 -24.70
CA LYS A 38 -37.81 47.66 -24.55
C LYS A 38 -36.88 46.45 -24.62
N ASN A 39 -35.70 46.57 -25.25
CA ASN A 39 -34.64 45.55 -25.34
C ASN A 39 -35.18 44.11 -25.46
N GLU A 40 -36.26 43.93 -26.23
CA GLU A 40 -37.01 42.66 -26.24
C GLU A 40 -36.24 41.53 -26.94
N LEU A 41 -35.18 41.88 -27.69
CA LEU A 41 -34.36 41.00 -28.52
C LEU A 41 -32.87 40.96 -28.09
N THR A 42 -32.56 41.30 -26.84
CA THR A 42 -31.15 41.28 -26.35
C THR A 42 -31.02 40.67 -24.97
N THR A 43 -31.86 41.06 -24.01
CA THR A 43 -31.76 40.53 -22.63
C THR A 43 -32.27 39.10 -22.53
N LYS A 44 -33.39 38.78 -23.19
CA LYS A 44 -33.95 37.42 -23.25
C LYS A 44 -33.02 36.44 -23.95
N ASP A 45 -32.38 36.88 -25.03
CA ASP A 45 -31.43 36.06 -25.77
C ASP A 45 -30.16 35.80 -24.95
N LEU A 46 -29.67 36.80 -24.21
CA LEU A 46 -28.56 36.62 -23.26
C LEU A 46 -28.93 35.66 -22.12
N GLN A 47 -30.13 35.77 -21.53
CA GLN A 47 -30.62 34.85 -20.50
C GLN A 47 -30.78 33.42 -21.02
N TYR A 48 -31.27 33.26 -22.25
CA TYR A 48 -31.35 31.97 -22.91
C TYR A 48 -29.96 31.36 -23.13
N LEU A 49 -29.02 32.18 -23.60
CA LEU A 49 -27.63 31.77 -23.84
C LEU A 49 -26.94 31.38 -22.54
N GLU A 50 -27.10 32.17 -21.47
CA GLU A 50 -26.61 31.88 -20.12
C GLU A 50 -27.16 30.55 -19.62
N SER A 51 -28.49 30.35 -19.71
CA SER A 51 -29.14 29.11 -19.29
C SER A 51 -28.61 27.90 -20.07
N ASN A 52 -28.42 28.05 -21.38
CA ASN A 52 -27.89 26.99 -22.25
C ASN A 52 -26.44 26.63 -21.89
N PHE A 53 -25.59 27.64 -21.64
CA PHE A 53 -24.21 27.43 -21.23
C PHE A 53 -24.10 26.80 -19.85
N ASN A 54 -24.85 27.29 -18.86
CA ASN A 54 -24.88 26.72 -17.52
C ASN A 54 -25.30 25.24 -17.56
N PHE A 55 -26.33 24.91 -18.34
CA PHE A 55 -26.77 23.52 -18.52
C PHE A 55 -25.70 22.64 -19.17
N LYS A 56 -25.01 23.13 -20.22
CA LYS A 56 -23.91 22.40 -20.86
C LYS A 56 -22.72 22.21 -19.92
N LEU A 57 -22.39 23.21 -19.11
CA LEU A 57 -21.34 23.14 -18.09
C LEU A 57 -21.68 22.11 -17.02
N GLU A 58 -22.92 22.06 -16.55
CA GLU A 58 -23.38 21.07 -15.58
C GLU A 58 -23.27 19.64 -16.14
N ILE A 59 -23.68 19.42 -17.40
CA ILE A 59 -23.52 18.12 -18.06
C ILE A 59 -22.04 17.73 -18.16
N LEU A 60 -21.19 18.68 -18.57
CA LEU A 60 -19.75 18.45 -18.68
C LEU A 60 -19.13 18.10 -17.32
N GLU A 61 -19.47 18.85 -16.27
CA GLU A 61 -18.99 18.60 -14.90
C GLU A 61 -19.41 17.22 -14.41
N ARG A 62 -20.68 16.84 -14.63
CA ARG A 62 -21.18 15.50 -14.28
C ARG A 62 -20.45 14.40 -15.05
N GLY A 63 -20.17 14.61 -16.34
CA GLY A 63 -19.41 13.68 -17.16
C GLY A 63 -17.98 13.49 -16.64
N LEU A 64 -17.27 14.59 -16.41
CA LEU A 64 -15.91 14.57 -15.86
C LEU A 64 -15.86 13.90 -14.49
N ARG A 65 -16.81 14.20 -13.61
CA ARG A 65 -16.91 13.56 -12.30
C ARG A 65 -17.12 12.05 -12.42
N SER A 66 -18.01 11.60 -13.31
CA SER A 66 -18.23 10.17 -13.55
C SER A 66 -16.98 9.47 -14.08
N ASP A 67 -16.23 10.10 -14.98
CA ASP A 67 -15.00 9.52 -15.51
C ASP A 67 -13.89 9.46 -14.46
N ILE A 68 -13.77 10.48 -13.59
CA ILE A 68 -12.85 10.47 -12.45
C ILE A 68 -13.21 9.33 -11.47
N GLU A 69 -14.49 9.16 -11.15
CA GLU A 69 -14.95 8.08 -10.26
C GLU A 69 -14.62 6.70 -10.85
N LYS A 70 -14.86 6.48 -12.16
CA LYS A 70 -14.47 5.22 -12.84
C LYS A 70 -12.97 4.97 -12.83
N VAL A 71 -12.15 6.00 -13.05
CA VAL A 71 -10.68 5.88 -13.00
C VAL A 71 -10.24 5.52 -11.59
N LYS A 72 -10.81 6.17 -10.57
CA LYS A 72 -10.52 5.87 -9.17
C LYS A 72 -10.87 4.41 -8.85
N ASP A 73 -12.08 3.95 -9.17
CA ASP A 73 -12.49 2.57 -8.92
C ASP A 73 -11.60 1.56 -9.66
N ALA A 74 -11.18 1.87 -10.88
CA ALA A 74 -10.25 1.01 -11.63
C ALA A 74 -8.85 0.95 -11.00
N LEU A 75 -8.38 2.06 -10.40
CA LEU A 75 -7.12 2.10 -9.67
C LEU A 75 -7.20 1.35 -8.34
N ASP A 76 -8.27 1.55 -7.56
CA ASP A 76 -8.51 0.84 -6.30
C ASP A 76 -8.52 -0.68 -6.53
N ASN A 77 -9.26 -1.17 -7.54
CA ASN A 77 -9.26 -2.59 -7.91
C ASN A 77 -7.88 -3.14 -8.32
N LYS A 78 -7.06 -2.32 -9.02
CA LYS A 78 -5.70 -2.71 -9.38
C LYS A 78 -4.79 -2.78 -8.15
N ILE A 79 -4.94 -1.86 -7.21
CA ILE A 79 -4.20 -1.84 -5.94
C ILE A 79 -4.54 -3.11 -5.15
N ASP A 80 -5.83 -3.41 -4.96
CA ASP A 80 -6.28 -4.61 -4.24
C ASP A 80 -5.75 -5.89 -4.88
N THR A 81 -5.72 -5.94 -6.22
CA THR A 81 -5.15 -7.09 -6.95
C THR A 81 -3.66 -7.25 -6.71
N VAL A 82 -2.90 -6.14 -6.73
CA VAL A 82 -1.45 -6.17 -6.47
C VAL A 82 -1.17 -6.56 -5.02
N GLU A 83 -1.91 -6.01 -4.06
CA GLU A 83 -1.78 -6.32 -2.64
C GLU A 83 -2.02 -7.81 -2.37
N ASN A 84 -3.13 -8.37 -2.87
CA ASN A 84 -3.43 -9.79 -2.73
C ASN A 84 -2.34 -10.69 -3.35
N ASN A 85 -1.82 -10.31 -4.52
CA ASN A 85 -0.73 -11.06 -5.16
C ASN A 85 0.57 -11.01 -4.36
N LEU A 86 0.89 -9.88 -3.72
CA LEU A 86 2.06 -9.74 -2.87
C LEU A 86 1.89 -10.55 -1.58
N ASN A 87 0.74 -10.48 -0.93
CA ASN A 87 0.43 -11.27 0.27
C ASN A 87 0.59 -12.78 0.00
N ASN A 88 -0.01 -13.28 -1.09
CA ASN A 88 0.13 -14.69 -1.49
C ASN A 88 1.59 -15.11 -1.72
N LYS A 89 2.40 -14.24 -2.35
CA LYS A 89 3.83 -14.50 -2.56
C LYS A 89 4.61 -14.53 -1.25
N ILE A 90 4.29 -13.61 -0.34
CA ILE A 90 4.92 -13.54 0.99
C ILE A 90 4.59 -14.79 1.79
N ASP A 91 3.32 -15.19 1.87
CA ASP A 91 2.88 -16.39 2.58
C ASP A 91 3.54 -17.66 2.04
N THR A 92 3.65 -17.77 0.71
CA THR A 92 4.36 -18.88 0.07
C THR A 92 5.83 -18.92 0.51
N LYS A 93 6.51 -17.76 0.57
CA LYS A 93 7.91 -17.69 1.01
C LYS A 93 8.10 -17.95 2.49
N PHE A 94 7.19 -17.54 3.34
CA PHE A 94 7.20 -17.93 4.76
C PHE A 94 7.06 -19.45 4.92
N ASN A 95 6.09 -20.07 4.25
CA ASN A 95 5.92 -21.52 4.28
C ASN A 95 7.15 -22.29 3.75
N GLU A 96 7.78 -21.80 2.68
CA GLU A 96 9.04 -22.37 2.19
C GLU A 96 10.18 -22.28 3.23
N LEU A 97 10.27 -21.16 3.95
CA LEU A 97 11.29 -20.95 4.99
C LEU A 97 11.03 -21.81 6.22
N ASP A 98 9.79 -21.90 6.70
CA ASP A 98 9.41 -22.75 7.83
C ASP A 98 9.75 -24.22 7.55
N ASN A 99 9.41 -24.72 6.36
CA ASN A 99 9.77 -26.07 5.94
C ASN A 99 11.29 -26.31 5.93
N LYS A 100 12.09 -25.33 5.46
CA LYS A 100 13.55 -25.44 5.50
C LYS A 100 14.09 -25.44 6.92
N ILE A 101 13.53 -24.62 7.80
CA ILE A 101 13.90 -24.57 9.23
C ILE A 101 13.61 -25.92 9.89
N ASP A 102 12.45 -26.52 9.61
CA ASP A 102 12.07 -27.81 10.18
C ASP A 102 12.98 -28.95 9.70
N ILE A 103 13.37 -28.95 8.43
CA ILE A 103 14.38 -29.90 7.90
C ILE A 103 15.71 -29.73 8.64
N VAL A 104 16.21 -28.50 8.76
CA VAL A 104 17.49 -28.23 9.46
C VAL A 104 17.42 -28.65 10.93
N ARG A 105 16.29 -28.40 11.62
CA ARG A 105 16.09 -28.85 13.01
C ARG A 105 16.17 -30.37 13.11
N LYS A 106 15.49 -31.09 12.23
CA LYS A 106 15.50 -32.55 12.20
C LYS A 106 16.90 -33.10 11.93
N ASP A 107 17.65 -32.50 11.00
CA ASP A 107 19.02 -32.91 10.71
C ASP A 107 19.94 -32.68 11.93
N ILE A 108 19.77 -31.58 12.66
CA ILE A 108 20.50 -31.31 13.90
C ILE A 108 20.15 -32.34 14.98
N GLU A 109 18.87 -32.70 15.15
CA GLU A 109 18.44 -33.72 16.10
C GLU A 109 19.03 -35.10 15.79
N LEU A 110 19.05 -35.49 14.51
CA LEU A 110 19.66 -36.74 14.05
C LEU A 110 21.18 -36.75 14.32
N ASN A 111 21.88 -35.68 13.96
CA ASN A 111 23.31 -35.55 14.22
C ASN A 111 23.64 -35.62 15.71
N LYS A 112 22.82 -35.00 16.57
CA LYS A 112 22.96 -35.09 18.03
C LYS A 112 22.82 -36.53 18.51
N MET A 113 21.79 -37.26 18.05
CA MET A 113 21.56 -38.66 18.42
C MET A 113 22.71 -39.57 17.98
N GLU A 114 23.24 -39.37 16.77
CA GLU A 114 24.40 -40.10 16.27
C GLU A 114 25.65 -39.84 17.12
N LEU A 115 25.86 -38.58 17.50
CA LEU A 115 26.97 -38.19 18.37
C LEU A 115 26.84 -38.82 19.77
N ASP A 116 25.66 -38.76 20.38
CA ASP A 116 25.40 -39.38 21.68
C ASP A 116 25.70 -40.90 21.63
N THR A 117 25.25 -41.57 20.57
CA THR A 117 25.52 -43.01 20.35
C THR A 117 27.03 -43.30 20.22
N LYS A 118 27.77 -42.46 19.49
CA LYS A 118 29.24 -42.60 19.35
C LYS A 118 29.96 -42.38 20.69
N ILE A 119 29.53 -41.40 21.48
CA ILE A 119 30.07 -41.11 22.80
C ILE A 119 29.82 -42.29 23.75
N ASP A 120 28.60 -42.82 23.80
CA ASP A 120 28.26 -43.97 24.63
C ASP A 120 29.10 -45.20 24.29
N LYS A 121 29.26 -45.47 22.99
CA LYS A 121 30.12 -46.56 22.51
C LYS A 121 31.57 -46.35 22.98
N PHE A 122 32.15 -45.18 22.75
CA PHE A 122 33.51 -44.87 23.19
C PHE A 122 33.68 -45.00 24.71
N ALA A 123 32.74 -44.48 25.49
CA ALA A 123 32.74 -44.60 26.94
C ALA A 123 32.70 -46.06 27.39
N SER A 124 31.91 -46.90 26.72
CA SER A 124 31.82 -48.34 27.01
C SER A 124 33.13 -49.08 26.70
N GLU A 125 33.79 -48.76 25.58
CA GLU A 125 35.07 -49.36 25.17
C GLU A 125 36.20 -48.97 26.13
N VAL A 126 36.28 -47.69 26.51
CA VAL A 126 37.25 -47.18 27.50
C VAL A 126 37.02 -47.84 28.86
N LYS A 127 35.77 -47.92 29.33
CA LYS A 127 35.42 -48.57 30.60
C LYS A 127 35.79 -50.05 30.60
N GLY A 128 35.54 -50.75 29.49
CA GLY A 128 35.94 -52.15 29.30
C GLY A 128 37.46 -52.32 29.39
N THR A 129 38.20 -51.47 28.69
CA THR A 129 39.68 -51.46 28.69
C THR A 129 40.23 -51.21 30.09
N LEU A 130 39.72 -50.22 30.81
CA LEU A 130 40.15 -49.91 32.18
C LEU A 130 39.87 -51.06 33.15
N LYS A 131 38.71 -51.72 33.04
CA LYS A 131 38.39 -52.91 33.85
C LYS A 131 39.38 -54.05 33.61
N LEU A 132 39.75 -54.30 32.35
CA LEU A 132 40.74 -55.32 32.00
C LEU A 132 42.10 -54.99 32.60
N HIS A 133 42.58 -53.75 32.46
CA HIS A 133 43.85 -53.31 33.04
C HIS A 133 43.84 -53.40 34.58
N ALA A 134 42.75 -52.97 35.23
CA ALA A 134 42.61 -53.10 36.67
C ALA A 134 42.69 -54.56 37.14
N TRP A 135 42.04 -55.48 36.41
CA TRP A 135 42.12 -56.91 36.67
C TRP A 135 43.56 -57.45 36.49
N MET A 136 44.23 -57.09 35.39
CA MET A 136 45.62 -57.49 35.13
C MET A 136 46.57 -56.99 36.22
N PHE A 137 46.49 -55.71 36.60
CA PHE A 137 47.31 -55.16 37.68
C PHE A 137 47.06 -55.88 39.01
N GLY A 138 45.81 -56.25 39.31
CA GLY A 138 45.49 -57.08 40.47
C GLY A 138 46.27 -58.39 40.48
N THR A 139 46.31 -59.11 39.34
CA THR A 139 47.07 -60.37 39.23
C THR A 139 48.58 -60.19 39.33
N ILE A 140 49.12 -59.10 38.78
CA ILE A 140 50.55 -58.79 38.86
C ILE A 140 50.94 -58.48 40.31
N ILE A 141 50.14 -57.68 41.01
CA ILE A 141 50.37 -57.31 42.41
C ILE A 141 50.33 -58.55 43.32
N THR A 142 49.37 -59.46 43.14
CA THR A 142 49.28 -60.66 43.98
C THR A 142 50.46 -61.60 43.75
N LEU A 143 50.90 -61.79 42.50
CA LEU A 143 52.07 -62.59 42.17
C LEU A 143 53.36 -61.99 42.76
N THR A 144 53.58 -60.68 42.64
CA THR A 144 54.79 -60.03 43.15
C THR A 144 54.87 -60.08 44.68
N ILE A 145 53.76 -59.86 45.39
CA ILE A 145 53.68 -60.02 46.85
C ILE A 145 53.96 -61.47 47.27
N GLY A 146 53.38 -62.46 46.57
CA GLY A 146 53.59 -63.87 46.89
C GLY A 146 55.05 -64.34 46.73
N ILE A 147 55.74 -63.87 45.70
CA ILE A 147 57.18 -64.14 45.52
C ILE A 147 58.00 -63.49 46.64
N LEU A 148 57.72 -62.23 46.97
CA LEU A 148 58.44 -61.50 48.03
C LEU A 148 58.30 -62.18 49.40
N LEU A 149 57.09 -62.60 49.78
CA LEU A 149 56.85 -63.35 51.02
C LEU A 149 57.64 -64.66 51.05
N THR A 150 57.63 -65.41 49.94
CA THR A 150 58.39 -66.68 49.83
C THR A 150 59.90 -66.47 50.03
N LEU A 151 60.45 -65.35 49.54
CA LEU A 151 61.86 -65.01 49.72
C LEU A 151 62.21 -64.54 51.13
N LEU A 152 61.28 -63.88 51.84
CA LEU A 152 61.50 -63.39 53.21
C LEU A 152 61.44 -64.49 54.27
N PHE A 153 60.68 -65.57 54.04
CA PHE A 153 60.46 -66.67 54.99
C PHE A 153 61.25 -67.95 54.67
N LYS A 154 62.20 -67.91 53.72
CA LYS A 154 63.11 -69.00 53.36
C LYS A 154 64.50 -68.76 53.94
#